data_AF-A0A7Y2FKW8-F1
#
_entry.id   AF-A0A7Y2FKW8-F1
#
_cell.length_a   1.000
_cell.length_b   1.000
_cell.length_c   1.000
_cell.angle_alpha   90.00
_cell.angle_beta   90.00
_cell.angle_gamma   90.00
#
_symmetry.space_group_name_H-M   'P 1'
#
loop_
_entity.id
_entity.type
_entity.pdbx_description
1 polymer ?
#
loop_
_entity_poly.entity_id
_entity_poly.type
_entity_poly.pdbx_seq_one_letter_code
_entity_poly.pdbx_strand_id
1 'polypeptide(L)'
;MENKINDLFEYRKLPFLLSFLGKKERKSLMPKLVKIQEKIYNLDGYLEQNWKLKPKKLSKYWKAINNSIAKLGYDHDQIEKMTSHIKRYELHESQLRSYKLPTRISLEYFYYYKSCDVRLLREIIYDKYKNDDNVIKLSDWRIYDLVTEINDDIEDVFEDQKTINCNYYLISILEEGVEEAEKKYSLFLNVLLKRSITKFSKSKQPDIIKLHYYTVKRIRQTLALLTKQNSLISNKKSIKKTELSKYFEF
;
A
#
# COMPACT_ATOMS: atom_id res chain seq x y z
N MET A 1 -5.82 15.58 -7.93
CA MET A 1 -5.35 14.19 -8.17
C MET A 1 -3.83 14.15 -8.24
N GLU A 2 -3.20 14.89 -9.15
CA GLU A 2 -1.74 14.89 -9.32
C GLU A 2 -0.98 15.26 -8.03
N ASN A 3 -1.41 16.31 -7.30
CA ASN A 3 -0.80 16.66 -6.01
C ASN A 3 -0.87 15.50 -5.00
N LYS A 4 -2.03 14.83 -4.87
CA LYS A 4 -2.20 13.65 -3.98
C LYS A 4 -1.25 12.52 -4.36
N ILE A 5 -1.05 12.26 -5.66
CA ILE A 5 -0.10 11.25 -6.13
C ILE A 5 1.34 11.65 -5.83
N ASN A 6 1.70 12.92 -6.02
CA ASN A 6 3.04 13.41 -5.70
C ASN A 6 3.34 13.34 -4.20
N ASP A 7 2.37 13.70 -3.36
CA ASP A 7 2.46 13.56 -1.89
C ASP A 7 2.64 12.10 -1.50
N LEU A 8 1.86 11.19 -2.11
CA LEU A 8 2.06 9.74 -1.95
C LEU A 8 3.48 9.34 -2.37
N PHE A 9 3.97 9.79 -3.53
CA PHE A 9 5.29 9.40 -4.04
C PHE A 9 6.41 9.85 -3.09
N GLU A 10 6.32 11.06 -2.55
CA GLU A 10 7.26 11.57 -1.54
C GLU A 10 7.20 10.77 -0.24
N TYR A 11 5.99 10.46 0.22
CA TYR A 11 5.74 9.64 1.38
C TYR A 11 6.30 8.22 1.22
N ARG A 12 6.08 7.60 0.05
CA ARG A 12 6.59 6.28 -0.33
C ARG A 12 8.06 6.31 -0.78
N LYS A 13 8.72 7.46 -0.80
CA LYS A 13 10.15 7.62 -1.15
C LYS A 13 10.49 7.13 -2.57
N LEU A 14 9.56 7.25 -3.51
CA LEU A 14 9.86 7.01 -4.93
C LEU A 14 10.87 8.01 -5.51
N PRO A 15 10.88 9.32 -5.13
CA PRO A 15 11.89 10.27 -5.58
C PRO A 15 13.32 9.89 -5.19
N PHE A 16 13.50 9.27 -4.02
CA PHE A 16 14.80 8.74 -3.61
C PHE A 16 15.23 7.58 -4.52
N LEU A 17 14.33 6.66 -4.86
CA LEU A 17 14.61 5.59 -5.82
C LEU A 17 14.88 6.12 -7.24
N LEU A 18 14.16 7.16 -7.66
CA LEU A 18 14.38 7.82 -8.94
C LEU A 18 15.68 8.61 -9.00
N SER A 19 16.32 8.92 -7.87
CA SER A 19 17.61 9.62 -7.85
C SER A 19 18.78 8.76 -8.33
N PHE A 20 18.60 7.44 -8.40
CA PHE A 20 19.56 6.51 -9.03
C PHE A 20 19.53 6.58 -10.56
N LEU A 21 18.51 7.22 -11.16
CA LEU A 21 18.40 7.38 -12.60
C LEU A 21 19.05 8.69 -13.07
N GLY A 22 19.46 8.70 -14.34
CA GLY A 22 19.90 9.93 -14.99
C GLY A 22 18.78 10.98 -15.02
N LYS A 23 19.13 12.27 -14.95
CA LYS A 23 18.17 13.39 -14.91
C LYS A 23 17.13 13.33 -16.04
N LYS A 24 17.55 12.94 -17.26
CA LYS A 24 16.68 12.80 -18.44
C LYS A 24 15.69 11.65 -18.28
N GLU A 25 16.14 10.51 -17.79
CA GLU A 25 15.32 9.31 -17.57
C GLU A 25 14.30 9.58 -16.48
N ARG A 26 14.71 10.16 -15.35
CA ARG A 26 13.80 10.57 -14.27
C ARG A 26 12.69 11.49 -14.77
N LYS A 27 13.04 12.52 -15.55
CA LYS A 27 12.05 13.45 -16.14
C LYS A 27 11.08 12.76 -17.09
N SER A 28 11.54 11.75 -17.83
CA SER A 28 10.71 10.97 -18.76
C SER A 28 9.82 9.95 -18.05
N LEU A 29 10.33 9.33 -16.99
CA LEU A 29 9.66 8.24 -16.27
C LEU A 29 8.59 8.75 -15.30
N MET A 30 8.87 9.84 -14.56
CA MET A 30 7.97 10.33 -13.52
C MET A 30 6.52 10.54 -14.00
N PRO A 31 6.24 11.23 -15.12
CA PRO A 31 4.87 11.42 -15.59
C PRO A 31 4.16 10.11 -15.97
N LYS A 32 4.93 9.09 -16.40
CA LYS A 32 4.39 7.76 -16.73
C LYS A 32 4.00 7.00 -15.47
N LEU A 33 4.80 7.08 -14.41
CA LEU A 33 4.48 6.50 -13.10
C LEU A 33 3.23 7.14 -12.50
N VAL A 34 3.13 8.48 -12.54
CA VAL A 34 1.94 9.21 -12.09
C VAL A 34 0.70 8.72 -12.83
N LYS A 35 0.79 8.56 -14.16
CA LYS A 35 -0.32 8.06 -14.97
C LYS A 35 -0.72 6.63 -14.64
N ILE A 36 0.23 5.75 -14.31
CA ILE A 36 -0.06 4.39 -13.86
C ILE A 36 -0.81 4.44 -12.51
N GLN A 37 -0.31 5.19 -11.54
CA GLN A 37 -0.95 5.35 -10.23
C GLN A 37 -2.37 5.91 -10.36
N GLU A 38 -2.56 6.92 -11.22
CA GLU A 38 -3.88 7.48 -11.50
C GLU A 38 -4.85 6.41 -12.04
N LYS A 39 -4.39 5.47 -12.88
CA LYS A 39 -5.26 4.39 -13.39
C LYS A 39 -5.59 3.34 -12.34
N ILE A 40 -4.67 3.07 -11.41
CA ILE A 40 -4.91 2.19 -10.25
C ILE A 40 -5.93 2.84 -9.31
N TYR A 41 -5.77 4.11 -8.95
CA TYR A 41 -6.75 4.84 -8.13
C TYR A 41 -8.16 4.87 -8.74
N ASN A 42 -8.26 4.92 -10.07
CA ASN A 42 -9.55 4.85 -10.74
C ASN A 42 -10.21 3.46 -10.59
N LEU A 43 -9.43 2.38 -10.53
CA LEU A 43 -9.91 1.04 -10.21
C LEU A 43 -10.34 0.96 -8.73
N ASP A 44 -9.50 1.42 -7.82
CA ASP A 44 -9.76 1.38 -6.37
C ASP A 44 -11.04 2.15 -6.03
N GLY A 45 -11.17 3.40 -6.51
CA GLY A 45 -12.37 4.20 -6.30
C GLY A 45 -13.63 3.55 -6.88
N TYR A 46 -13.52 2.76 -7.96
CA TYR A 46 -14.66 1.97 -8.45
C TYR A 46 -15.04 0.85 -7.49
N LEU A 47 -14.06 0.13 -6.94
CA LEU A 47 -14.29 -0.91 -5.93
C LEU A 47 -14.93 -0.31 -4.67
N GLU A 48 -14.39 0.78 -4.14
CA GLU A 48 -14.85 1.43 -2.91
C GLU A 48 -16.30 1.95 -3.00
N GLN A 49 -16.75 2.35 -4.19
CA GLN A 49 -18.06 2.97 -4.38
C GLN A 49 -19.16 1.98 -4.81
N ASN A 50 -18.81 0.75 -5.22
CA ASN A 50 -19.76 -0.16 -5.87
C ASN A 50 -19.77 -1.54 -5.21
N TRP A 51 -20.85 -1.88 -4.50
CA TRP A 51 -21.05 -3.24 -4.02
C TRP A 51 -21.21 -4.24 -5.18
N LYS A 52 -22.07 -3.93 -6.15
CA LYS A 52 -22.27 -4.77 -7.35
C LYS A 52 -21.27 -4.39 -8.46
N LEU A 53 -20.20 -5.17 -8.57
CA LEU A 53 -19.16 -4.97 -9.59
C LEU A 53 -19.63 -5.43 -10.97
N LYS A 54 -19.29 -4.64 -12.01
CA LYS A 54 -19.63 -4.93 -13.40
C LYS A 54 -18.36 -5.40 -14.14
N PRO A 55 -18.31 -6.65 -14.65
CA PRO A 55 -17.13 -7.16 -15.36
C PRO A 55 -16.65 -6.28 -16.52
N LYS A 56 -17.60 -5.72 -17.29
CA LYS A 56 -17.30 -4.78 -18.38
C LYS A 56 -16.62 -3.48 -17.91
N LYS A 57 -16.86 -3.04 -16.67
CA LYS A 57 -16.21 -1.85 -16.09
C LYS A 57 -14.80 -2.20 -15.60
N LEU A 58 -14.66 -3.29 -14.84
CA LEU A 58 -13.36 -3.80 -14.40
C LEU A 58 -12.40 -4.01 -15.57
N SER A 59 -12.87 -4.65 -16.64
CA SER A 59 -12.08 -4.84 -17.87
C SER A 59 -11.60 -3.52 -18.49
N LYS A 60 -12.40 -2.44 -18.42
CA LYS A 60 -11.98 -1.11 -18.92
C LYS A 60 -10.87 -0.51 -18.06
N TYR A 61 -10.95 -0.63 -16.73
CA TYR A 61 -9.88 -0.17 -15.83
C TYR A 61 -8.59 -0.95 -16.07
N TRP A 62 -8.67 -2.28 -16.15
CA TRP A 62 -7.52 -3.12 -16.47
C TRP A 62 -6.89 -2.81 -17.82
N LYS A 63 -7.70 -2.60 -18.86
CA LYS A 63 -7.20 -2.16 -20.16
C LYS A 63 -6.46 -0.83 -20.05
N ALA A 64 -6.94 0.11 -19.24
CA ALA A 64 -6.29 1.40 -19.04
C ALA A 64 -4.94 1.27 -18.30
N ILE A 65 -4.86 0.42 -17.27
CA ILE A 65 -3.63 0.10 -16.53
C ILE A 65 -2.62 -0.58 -17.46
N ASN A 66 -3.03 -1.65 -18.16
CA ASN A 66 -2.13 -2.38 -19.06
C ASN A 66 -1.60 -1.49 -20.18
N ASN A 67 -2.46 -0.64 -20.76
CA ASN A 67 -2.06 0.31 -21.79
C ASN A 67 -1.09 1.40 -21.28
N SER A 68 -1.16 1.79 -20.00
CA SER A 68 -0.20 2.77 -19.46
C SER A 68 1.17 2.13 -19.20
N ILE A 69 1.20 0.85 -18.77
CA ILE A 69 2.45 0.09 -18.60
C ILE A 69 3.07 -0.26 -19.96
N ALA A 70 2.28 -0.67 -20.96
CA ALA A 70 2.77 -0.95 -22.32
C ALA A 70 3.54 0.24 -22.95
N LYS A 71 3.16 1.48 -22.62
CA LYS A 71 3.86 2.71 -23.07
C LYS A 71 5.27 2.87 -22.50
N LEU A 72 5.67 2.02 -21.56
CA LEU A 72 7.04 1.91 -21.04
C LEU A 72 7.89 0.89 -21.80
N GLY A 73 7.31 0.17 -22.77
CA GLY A 73 7.97 -0.83 -23.60
C GLY A 73 7.87 -2.26 -23.08
N TYR A 74 7.02 -2.52 -22.09
CA TYR A 74 6.78 -3.88 -21.60
C TYR A 74 5.84 -4.63 -22.55
N ASP A 75 6.15 -5.90 -22.81
CA ASP A 75 5.27 -6.80 -23.55
C ASP A 75 4.10 -7.30 -22.69
N HIS A 76 3.20 -8.06 -23.31
CA HIS A 76 2.00 -8.56 -22.65
C HIS A 76 2.32 -9.43 -21.42
N ASP A 77 3.29 -10.34 -21.53
CA ASP A 77 3.60 -11.32 -20.49
C ASP A 77 4.29 -10.65 -19.29
N GLN A 78 5.15 -9.67 -19.56
CA GLN A 78 5.73 -8.80 -18.55
C GLN A 78 4.64 -8.02 -17.81
N ILE A 79 3.71 -7.39 -18.54
CA ILE A 79 2.60 -6.63 -17.95
C ILE A 79 1.73 -7.55 -17.08
N GLU A 80 1.41 -8.75 -17.55
CA GLU A 80 0.61 -9.71 -16.79
C GLU A 80 1.30 -10.09 -15.48
N LYS A 81 2.60 -10.38 -15.53
CA LYS A 81 3.40 -10.69 -14.34
C LYS A 81 3.44 -9.52 -13.36
N MET A 82 3.73 -8.32 -13.84
CA MET A 82 3.85 -7.10 -13.03
C MET A 82 2.53 -6.72 -12.37
N THR A 83 1.40 -6.92 -13.06
CA THR A 83 0.05 -6.58 -12.55
C THR A 83 -0.60 -7.70 -11.72
N SER A 84 0.00 -8.88 -11.66
CA SER A 84 -0.57 -10.05 -10.97
C SER A 84 -0.90 -9.81 -9.48
N HIS A 85 -0.06 -9.03 -8.78
CA HIS A 85 -0.31 -8.67 -7.39
C HIS A 85 -1.46 -7.68 -7.21
N ILE A 86 -1.64 -6.73 -8.15
CA ILE A 86 -2.79 -5.81 -8.14
C ILE A 86 -4.08 -6.59 -8.40
N LYS A 87 -4.08 -7.54 -9.35
CA LYS A 87 -5.22 -8.46 -9.56
C LYS A 87 -5.55 -9.28 -8.31
N ARG A 88 -4.51 -9.70 -7.56
CA ARG A 88 -4.71 -10.41 -6.29
C ARG A 88 -5.31 -9.50 -5.21
N TYR A 89 -4.88 -8.24 -5.13
CA TYR A 89 -5.46 -7.29 -4.19
C TYR A 89 -6.91 -6.94 -4.56
N GLU A 90 -7.21 -6.70 -5.83
CA GLU A 90 -8.59 -6.55 -6.32
C GLU A 90 -9.45 -7.76 -5.93
N LEU A 91 -8.91 -8.99 -6.03
CA LEU A 91 -9.63 -10.18 -5.58
C LEU A 91 -9.97 -10.08 -4.09
N HIS A 92 -9.06 -9.62 -3.22
CA HIS A 92 -9.34 -9.42 -1.79
C HIS A 92 -10.42 -8.35 -1.54
N GLU A 93 -10.35 -7.22 -2.24
CA GLU A 93 -11.42 -6.20 -2.23
C GLU A 93 -12.76 -6.77 -2.67
N SER A 94 -12.80 -7.50 -3.80
CA SER A 94 -14.03 -8.10 -4.34
C SER A 94 -14.63 -9.14 -3.40
N GLN A 95 -13.80 -9.81 -2.59
CA GLN A 95 -14.21 -10.86 -1.66
C GLN A 95 -15.09 -10.36 -0.52
N LEU A 96 -15.05 -9.06 -0.20
CA LEU A 96 -16.04 -8.43 0.69
C LEU A 96 -17.47 -8.70 0.24
N ARG A 97 -17.73 -8.75 -1.07
CA ARG A 97 -19.06 -8.98 -1.66
C ARG A 97 -19.53 -10.42 -1.56
N SER A 98 -18.61 -11.31 -1.20
CA SER A 98 -18.87 -12.70 -0.83
C SER A 98 -18.75 -12.93 0.67
N TYR A 99 -18.86 -11.87 1.48
CA TYR A 99 -18.82 -11.90 2.94
C TYR A 99 -17.51 -12.44 3.52
N LYS A 100 -16.39 -12.22 2.82
CA LYS A 100 -15.06 -12.63 3.27
C LYS A 100 -14.28 -11.41 3.70
N LEU A 101 -14.15 -11.21 5.01
CA LEU A 101 -13.37 -10.13 5.60
C LEU A 101 -11.86 -10.37 5.45
N PRO A 102 -11.04 -9.30 5.33
CA PRO A 102 -9.59 -9.42 5.20
C PRO A 102 -8.91 -9.94 6.47
N THR A 103 -9.53 -9.82 7.64
CA THR A 103 -9.02 -10.32 8.93
C THR A 103 -8.79 -11.83 8.99
N ARG A 104 -9.41 -12.60 8.08
CA ARG A 104 -9.18 -14.04 7.91
C ARG A 104 -7.76 -14.41 7.44
N ILE A 105 -6.99 -13.44 6.93
CA ILE A 105 -5.60 -13.61 6.49
C ILE A 105 -4.66 -12.78 7.38
N SER A 106 -3.38 -13.15 7.42
CA SER A 106 -2.39 -12.46 8.25
C SER A 106 -2.15 -11.02 7.79
N LEU A 107 -1.81 -10.14 8.73
CA LEU A 107 -1.43 -8.74 8.45
C LEU A 107 -0.34 -8.65 7.38
N GLU A 108 0.73 -9.45 7.51
CA GLU A 108 1.83 -9.43 6.54
C GLU A 108 1.36 -9.78 5.12
N TYR A 109 0.52 -10.81 4.99
CA TYR A 109 0.02 -11.23 3.69
C TYR A 109 -0.89 -10.14 3.10
N PHE A 110 -1.82 -9.61 3.88
CA PHE A 110 -2.73 -8.56 3.44
C PHE A 110 -1.98 -7.31 2.97
N TYR A 111 -1.14 -6.74 3.83
CA TYR A 111 -0.42 -5.50 3.53
C TYR A 111 0.64 -5.67 2.44
N TYR A 112 1.16 -6.88 2.21
CA TYR A 112 2.01 -7.17 1.06
C TYR A 112 1.26 -6.96 -0.26
N TYR A 113 0.00 -7.39 -0.35
CA TYR A 113 -0.82 -7.16 -1.53
C TYR A 113 -1.41 -5.76 -1.57
N LYS A 114 -1.74 -5.16 -0.43
CA LYS A 114 -2.25 -3.79 -0.41
C LYS A 114 -1.23 -2.77 -0.93
N SER A 115 0.05 -2.95 -0.59
CA SER A 115 1.17 -2.13 -1.12
C SER A 115 1.62 -2.48 -2.55
N CYS A 116 0.83 -3.25 -3.32
CA CYS A 116 1.26 -3.75 -4.64
C CYS A 116 1.42 -2.67 -5.71
N ASP A 117 0.70 -1.56 -5.61
CA ASP A 117 0.76 -0.42 -6.51
C ASP A 117 2.13 0.28 -6.43
N VAL A 118 2.58 0.64 -5.23
CA VAL A 118 3.90 1.23 -4.97
C VAL A 118 4.99 0.25 -5.38
N ARG A 119 4.82 -1.04 -5.08
CA ARG A 119 5.78 -2.08 -5.46
C ARG A 119 5.90 -2.25 -6.97
N LEU A 120 4.80 -2.15 -7.72
CA LEU A 120 4.82 -2.11 -9.19
C LEU A 120 5.64 -0.91 -9.67
N LEU A 121 5.42 0.29 -9.12
CA LEU A 121 6.18 1.48 -9.50
C LEU A 121 7.66 1.32 -9.19
N ARG A 122 8.02 0.72 -8.04
CA ARG A 122 9.42 0.40 -7.71
C ARG A 122 10.02 -0.60 -8.69
N GLU A 123 9.28 -1.62 -9.09
CA GLU A 123 9.73 -2.62 -10.08
C GLU A 123 10.03 -1.96 -11.43
N ILE A 124 9.15 -1.07 -11.90
CA ILE A 124 9.38 -0.29 -13.13
C ILE A 124 10.63 0.57 -13.01
N ILE A 125 10.83 1.25 -11.87
CA ILE A 125 12.00 2.09 -11.64
C ILE A 125 13.27 1.23 -11.61
N TYR A 126 13.24 0.10 -10.90
CA TYR A 126 14.35 -0.85 -10.75
C TYR A 126 14.81 -1.44 -12.08
N ASP A 127 13.85 -1.79 -12.95
CA ASP A 127 14.13 -2.33 -14.28
C ASP A 127 14.93 -1.35 -15.16
N LYS A 128 14.90 -0.04 -14.87
CA LYS A 128 15.70 0.96 -15.59
C LYS A 128 17.16 1.09 -15.13
N TYR A 129 17.56 0.49 -14.00
CA TYR A 129 18.94 0.56 -13.49
C TYR A 129 19.54 -0.77 -13.02
N LYS A 130 18.86 -1.90 -13.27
CA LYS A 130 19.14 -3.26 -12.74
C LYS A 130 20.61 -3.76 -12.79
N ASN A 131 21.49 -3.08 -13.51
CA ASN A 131 22.91 -3.43 -13.68
C ASN A 131 23.87 -2.75 -12.69
N ASP A 132 23.39 -2.03 -11.68
CA ASP A 132 24.23 -1.43 -10.63
C ASP A 132 24.10 -2.20 -9.30
N ASP A 133 25.16 -2.92 -8.93
CA ASP A 133 25.27 -3.71 -7.70
C ASP A 133 25.20 -2.88 -6.42
N ASN A 134 25.33 -1.55 -6.52
CA ASN A 134 25.26 -0.64 -5.37
C ASN A 134 23.84 -0.16 -5.07
N VAL A 135 22.83 -0.61 -5.82
CA VAL A 135 21.46 -0.11 -5.63
C VAL A 135 20.64 -0.99 -4.71
N ILE A 136 19.80 -0.33 -3.91
CA ILE A 136 18.82 -0.94 -3.03
C ILE A 136 17.96 -1.96 -3.81
N LYS A 137 17.91 -3.21 -3.34
CA LYS A 137 17.09 -4.26 -3.96
C LYS A 137 15.62 -4.05 -3.64
N LEU A 138 14.73 -4.53 -4.51
CA LEU A 138 13.28 -4.52 -4.27
C LEU A 138 12.90 -5.18 -2.93
N SER A 139 13.61 -6.25 -2.53
CA SER A 139 13.41 -6.93 -1.25
C SER A 139 13.72 -6.08 -0.02
N ASP A 140 14.51 -5.02 -0.15
CA ASP A 140 14.90 -4.14 0.95
C ASP A 140 13.78 -3.15 1.29
N TRP A 141 12.98 -2.78 0.30
CA TRP A 141 11.80 -1.92 0.46
C TRP A 141 10.64 -2.59 1.19
N ARG A 142 10.60 -3.93 1.25
CA ARG A 142 9.44 -4.69 1.77
C ARG A 142 8.95 -4.21 3.13
N ILE A 143 9.85 -3.99 4.10
CA ILE A 143 9.43 -3.56 5.44
C ILE A 143 8.90 -2.12 5.41
N TYR A 144 9.54 -1.24 4.62
CA TYR A 144 9.11 0.14 4.44
C TYR A 144 7.71 0.20 3.81
N ASP A 145 7.48 -0.55 2.74
CA ASP A 145 6.19 -0.59 2.05
C ASP A 145 5.07 -1.09 2.98
N LEU A 146 5.30 -2.17 3.72
CA LEU A 146 4.36 -2.69 4.71
C LEU A 146 4.00 -1.65 5.78
N VAL A 147 5.00 -1.00 6.39
CA VAL A 147 4.70 -0.04 7.47
C VAL A 147 3.99 1.20 6.95
N THR A 148 4.33 1.68 5.76
CA THR A 148 3.62 2.82 5.17
C THR A 148 2.17 2.48 4.86
N GLU A 149 1.86 1.26 4.41
CA GLU A 149 0.49 0.84 4.15
C GLU A 149 -0.34 0.70 5.43
N ILE A 150 0.27 0.15 6.49
CA ILE A 150 -0.35 0.08 7.82
C ILE A 150 -0.60 1.48 8.36
N ASN A 151 0.32 2.40 8.13
CA ASN A 151 0.20 3.77 8.60
C ASN A 151 -0.99 4.47 7.95
N ASP A 152 -1.19 4.30 6.65
CA ASP A 152 -2.29 4.89 5.89
C ASP A 152 -3.64 4.33 6.40
N ASP A 153 -3.76 3.02 6.61
CA ASP A 153 -4.98 2.42 7.20
C ASP A 153 -5.34 2.99 8.57
N ILE A 154 -4.34 3.24 9.42
CA ILE A 154 -4.56 3.82 10.75
C ILE A 154 -4.89 5.32 10.65
N GLU A 155 -4.27 6.04 9.72
CA GLU A 155 -4.50 7.46 9.49
C GLU A 155 -5.93 7.72 9.00
N ASP A 156 -6.36 6.90 8.04
CA ASP A 156 -7.62 7.07 7.30
C ASP A 156 -8.81 6.36 7.97
N VAL A 157 -8.63 5.77 9.16
CA VAL A 157 -9.66 4.99 9.91
C VAL A 157 -11.03 5.68 10.06
N PHE A 158 -11.07 7.01 10.03
CA PHE A 158 -12.33 7.78 10.06
C PHE A 158 -12.86 8.16 8.67
N GLU A 159 -11.98 8.40 7.69
CA GLU A 159 -12.35 8.65 6.30
C GLU A 159 -12.99 7.39 5.70
N ASP A 160 -12.36 6.25 5.94
CA ASP A 160 -12.69 4.94 5.41
C ASP A 160 -14.01 4.37 5.94
N GLN A 161 -14.63 4.99 6.94
CA GLN A 161 -15.99 4.59 7.35
C GLN A 161 -17.03 4.93 6.27
N LYS A 162 -16.70 5.80 5.31
CA LYS A 162 -17.63 6.33 4.31
C LYS A 162 -17.60 5.58 2.97
N THR A 163 -16.83 4.50 2.85
CA THR A 163 -16.73 3.72 1.61
C THR A 163 -16.68 2.22 1.90
N ILE A 164 -16.81 1.39 0.86
CA ILE A 164 -16.70 -0.07 0.94
C ILE A 164 -15.23 -0.45 0.68
N ASN A 165 -14.31 0.00 1.55
CA ASN A 165 -12.89 -0.33 1.45
C ASN A 165 -12.53 -1.56 2.30
N CYS A 166 -11.42 -2.24 1.96
CA CYS A 166 -10.74 -3.17 2.85
C CYS A 166 -9.70 -2.45 3.74
N ASN A 167 -10.10 -1.44 4.52
CA ASN A 167 -9.22 -0.96 5.60
C ASN A 167 -9.16 -2.05 6.68
N TYR A 168 -8.03 -2.75 6.77
CA TYR A 168 -7.89 -3.89 7.68
C TYR A 168 -7.97 -3.40 9.12
N TYR A 169 -7.40 -2.24 9.43
CA TYR A 169 -7.39 -1.69 10.79
C TYR A 169 -8.80 -1.39 11.29
N LEU A 170 -9.58 -0.68 10.47
CA LEU A 170 -10.98 -0.38 10.74
C LEU A 170 -11.81 -1.66 10.95
N ILE A 171 -11.65 -2.64 10.06
CA ILE A 171 -12.37 -3.92 10.14
C ILE A 171 -11.94 -4.71 11.40
N SER A 172 -10.65 -4.73 11.72
CA SER A 172 -10.13 -5.31 12.96
C SER A 172 -10.84 -4.72 14.18
N ILE A 173 -10.95 -3.39 14.27
CA ILE A 173 -11.64 -2.74 15.40
C ILE A 173 -13.12 -3.14 15.47
N LEU A 174 -13.79 -3.26 14.32
CA LEU A 174 -15.19 -3.67 14.26
C LEU A 174 -15.40 -5.11 14.74
N GLU A 175 -14.52 -6.04 14.37
CA GLU A 175 -14.66 -7.46 14.73
C GLU A 175 -14.14 -7.81 16.13
N GLU A 176 -13.00 -7.24 16.53
CA GLU A 176 -12.26 -7.67 17.73
C GLU A 176 -12.19 -6.59 18.82
N GLY A 177 -12.65 -5.37 18.52
CA GLY A 177 -12.58 -4.22 19.42
C GLY A 177 -11.23 -3.50 19.36
N VAL A 178 -11.21 -2.28 19.93
CA VAL A 178 -10.05 -1.37 19.85
C VAL A 178 -8.81 -1.95 20.55
N GLU A 179 -8.98 -2.55 21.73
CA GLU A 179 -7.86 -3.04 22.54
C GLU A 179 -7.11 -4.20 21.86
N GLU A 180 -7.85 -5.20 21.35
CA GLU A 180 -7.24 -6.34 20.67
C GLU A 180 -6.64 -5.93 19.32
N ALA A 181 -7.30 -5.04 18.57
CA ALA A 181 -6.73 -4.46 17.37
C ALA A 181 -5.42 -3.70 17.66
N GLU A 182 -5.37 -2.89 18.73
CA GLU A 182 -4.15 -2.19 19.15
C GLU A 182 -3.00 -3.14 19.44
N LYS A 183 -3.27 -4.17 20.23
CA LYS A 183 -2.29 -5.17 20.64
C LYS A 183 -1.73 -5.92 19.43
N LYS A 184 -2.61 -6.35 18.52
CA LYS A 184 -2.27 -7.04 17.27
C LYS A 184 -1.35 -6.20 16.39
N TYR A 185 -1.69 -4.93 16.17
CA TYR A 185 -0.88 -4.03 15.34
C TYR A 185 0.43 -3.64 16.02
N SER A 186 0.41 -3.33 17.31
CA SER A 186 1.61 -3.00 18.09
C SER A 186 2.62 -4.14 18.07
N LEU A 187 2.16 -5.39 18.27
CA LEU A 187 3.01 -6.57 18.20
C LEU A 187 3.63 -6.71 16.81
N PHE A 188 2.82 -6.59 15.76
CA PHE A 188 3.31 -6.74 14.38
C PHE A 188 4.32 -5.66 13.99
N LEU A 189 4.06 -4.39 14.34
CA LEU A 189 4.99 -3.28 14.11
C LEU A 189 6.32 -3.48 14.85
N ASN A 190 6.30 -4.00 16.06
CA ASN A 190 7.52 -4.36 16.80
C ASN A 190 8.29 -5.51 16.16
N VAL A 191 7.60 -6.50 15.58
CA VAL A 191 8.25 -7.55 14.77
C VAL A 191 8.92 -6.95 13.53
N LEU A 192 8.26 -6.04 12.82
CA LEU A 192 8.84 -5.34 11.68
C LEU A 192 10.07 -4.50 12.07
N LEU A 193 10.02 -3.85 13.24
CA LEU A 193 11.15 -3.09 13.78
C LEU A 193 12.36 -3.98 14.02
N LYS A 194 12.16 -5.11 14.71
CA LYS A 194 13.23 -6.09 14.96
C LYS A 194 13.81 -6.62 13.65
N ARG A 195 12.96 -7.01 12.69
CA ARG A 195 13.39 -7.46 11.35
C ARG A 195 14.21 -6.41 10.61
N SER A 196 13.81 -5.14 10.67
CA SER A 196 14.55 -4.04 10.04
C SER A 196 15.93 -3.86 10.67
N ILE A 197 16.02 -3.85 12.00
CA ILE A 197 17.29 -3.76 12.74
C ILE A 197 18.18 -4.96 12.40
N THR A 198 17.68 -6.19 12.51
CA THR A 198 18.46 -7.40 12.19
C THR A 198 18.96 -7.38 10.74
N LYS A 199 18.12 -6.97 9.79
CA LYS A 199 18.47 -6.96 8.37
C LYS A 199 19.53 -5.91 8.03
N PHE A 200 19.45 -4.71 8.61
CA PHE A 200 20.23 -3.57 8.14
C PHE A 200 21.32 -3.08 9.10
N SER A 201 21.33 -3.51 10.37
CA SER A 201 22.30 -3.07 11.39
C SER A 201 23.77 -3.24 11.02
N LYS A 202 24.10 -4.20 10.14
CA LYS A 202 25.48 -4.47 9.69
C LYS A 202 25.80 -3.90 8.30
N SER A 203 24.83 -3.27 7.63
CA SER A 203 25.06 -2.71 6.30
C SER A 203 25.97 -1.49 6.38
N LYS A 204 26.95 -1.42 5.49
CA LYS A 204 27.83 -0.26 5.31
C LYS A 204 27.41 0.61 4.12
N GLN A 205 26.43 0.17 3.32
CA GLN A 205 25.98 0.91 2.15
C GLN A 205 25.13 2.12 2.59
N PRO A 206 25.51 3.37 2.24
CA PRO A 206 24.83 4.58 2.70
C PRO A 206 23.33 4.59 2.39
N ASP A 207 22.94 4.15 1.20
CA ASP A 207 21.53 4.15 0.77
C ASP A 207 20.68 3.13 1.53
N ILE A 208 21.25 1.98 1.87
CA ILE A 208 20.60 0.99 2.73
C ILE A 208 20.45 1.52 4.16
N ILE A 209 21.47 2.20 4.70
CA ILE A 209 21.40 2.84 6.02
C ILE A 209 20.28 3.90 6.02
N LYS A 210 20.16 4.68 4.94
CA LYS A 210 19.13 5.70 4.78
C LYS A 210 17.73 5.09 4.71
N LEU A 211 17.53 4.01 3.95
CA LEU A 211 16.26 3.28 3.92
C LEU A 211 15.91 2.69 5.30
N HIS A 212 16.89 2.12 6.00
CA HIS A 212 16.69 1.62 7.35
C HIS A 212 16.23 2.74 8.30
N TYR A 213 16.88 3.90 8.26
CA TYR A 213 16.48 5.08 9.02
C TYR A 213 15.02 5.48 8.73
N TYR A 214 14.64 5.57 7.44
CA TYR A 214 13.27 5.86 7.06
C TYR A 214 12.28 4.83 7.60
N THR A 215 12.63 3.55 7.53
CA THR A 215 11.80 2.45 8.02
C THR A 215 11.59 2.53 9.53
N VAL A 216 12.67 2.68 10.31
CA VAL A 216 12.58 2.78 11.78
C VAL A 216 11.79 4.02 12.18
N LYS A 217 12.04 5.16 11.53
CA LYS A 217 11.29 6.40 11.77
C LYS A 217 9.81 6.20 11.52
N ARG A 218 9.43 5.60 10.38
CA ARG A 218 8.03 5.35 10.03
C ARG A 218 7.37 4.42 11.03
N ILE A 219 8.00 3.30 11.42
CA ILE A 219 7.44 2.39 12.43
C ILE A 219 7.12 3.11 13.74
N ARG A 220 8.04 3.96 14.22
CA ARG A 220 7.80 4.74 15.45
C ARG A 220 6.65 5.73 15.29
N GLN A 221 6.56 6.40 14.13
CA GLN A 221 5.45 7.30 13.82
C GLN A 221 4.12 6.55 13.77
N THR A 222 4.09 5.36 13.17
CA THR A 222 2.90 4.51 13.08
C THR A 222 2.45 4.01 14.45
N LEU A 223 3.37 3.59 15.32
CA LEU A 223 3.06 3.23 16.71
C LEU A 223 2.46 4.41 17.48
N ALA A 224 3.03 5.61 17.35
CA ALA A 224 2.49 6.81 17.99
C ALA A 224 1.10 7.19 17.43
N LEU A 225 0.90 7.03 16.12
CA LEU A 225 -0.39 7.26 15.47
C LEU A 225 -1.44 6.27 15.97
N LEU A 226 -1.09 4.99 16.09
CA LEU A 226 -1.97 3.93 16.59
C LEU A 226 -2.55 4.29 17.96
N THR A 227 -1.68 4.59 18.94
CA THR A 227 -2.10 5.01 20.29
C THR A 227 -2.97 6.27 20.25
N LYS A 228 -2.61 7.26 19.43
CA LYS A 228 -3.38 8.49 19.27
C LYS A 228 -4.79 8.20 18.74
N GLN A 229 -4.92 7.41 17.68
CA GLN A 229 -6.22 7.10 17.07
C GLN A 229 -7.10 6.29 18.02
N ASN A 230 -6.52 5.35 18.78
CA ASN A 230 -7.27 4.56 19.74
C ASN A 230 -7.81 5.38 20.89
N SER A 231 -7.00 6.31 21.39
CA SER A 231 -7.48 7.29 22.36
C SER A 231 -8.66 8.11 21.81
N LEU A 232 -8.63 8.51 20.53
CA LEU A 232 -9.73 9.25 19.91
C LEU A 232 -11.00 8.40 19.76
N ILE A 233 -10.85 7.13 19.37
CA ILE A 233 -11.97 6.20 19.22
C ILE A 233 -12.62 5.92 20.58
N SER A 234 -11.83 5.62 21.61
CA SER A 234 -12.32 5.33 22.95
C SER A 234 -12.99 6.53 23.63
N ASN A 235 -12.51 7.76 23.37
CA ASN A 235 -12.97 8.96 24.09
C ASN A 235 -14.05 9.79 23.38
N LYS A 236 -14.12 9.81 22.04
CA LYS A 236 -14.87 10.86 21.32
C LYS A 236 -15.67 10.40 20.10
N LYS A 237 -15.37 9.25 19.49
CA LYS A 237 -16.00 8.79 18.25
C LYS A 237 -16.18 7.29 18.25
N SER A 238 -17.40 6.82 18.46
CA SER A 238 -17.68 5.40 18.29
C SER A 238 -17.65 5.04 16.81
N ILE A 239 -16.82 4.08 16.42
CA ILE A 239 -16.92 3.39 15.14
C ILE A 239 -18.19 2.53 15.21
N LYS A 240 -19.31 3.00 14.67
CA LYS A 240 -20.61 2.28 14.78
C LYS A 240 -21.41 2.15 13.49
N LYS A 241 -21.20 3.01 12.49
CA LYS A 241 -21.88 2.92 11.20
C LYS A 241 -20.90 3.22 10.09
N THR A 242 -20.32 2.16 9.55
CA THR A 242 -19.54 2.24 8.31
C THR A 242 -20.44 1.92 7.11
N GLU A 243 -20.06 2.36 5.92
CA GLU A 243 -20.71 1.90 4.69
C GLU A 243 -20.64 0.37 4.54
N LEU A 244 -19.58 -0.25 5.02
CA LEU A 244 -19.42 -1.71 5.06
C LEU A 244 -20.44 -2.38 6.01
N SER A 245 -20.79 -1.73 7.12
CA SER A 245 -21.80 -2.21 8.10
C SER A 245 -23.22 -2.29 7.52
N LYS A 246 -23.46 -1.81 6.29
CA LYS A 246 -24.72 -2.07 5.57
C LYS A 246 -24.84 -3.52 5.08
N TYR A 247 -23.72 -4.23 5.02
CA TYR A 247 -23.64 -5.58 4.46
C TYR A 247 -23.14 -6.61 5.47
N PHE A 248 -22.49 -6.18 6.54
CA PHE A 248 -21.94 -7.06 7.58
C PHE A 248 -22.55 -6.72 8.93
N GLU A 249 -22.87 -7.76 9.69
CA GLU A 249 -23.11 -7.66 11.13
C GLU A 249 -21.75 -7.81 11.81
N PHE A 250 -21.32 -6.76 12.51
CA PHE A 250 -20.08 -6.70 13.29
C PHE A 250 -20.43 -6.73 14.77
#